data_AF-A0A192CP17-F1
#
_entry.id   AF-A0A192CP17-F1
#
_cell.length_a   1.000
_cell.length_b   1.000
_cell.length_c   1.000
_cell.angle_alpha   90.00
_cell.angle_beta   90.00
_cell.angle_gamma   90.00
#
_symmetry.space_group_name_H-M   'P 1'
#
loop_
_entity.id
_entity.type
_entity.pdbx_description
1 polymer ?
#
loop_
_entity_poly.entity_id
_entity_poly.type
_entity_poly.pdbx_seq_one_letter_code
_entity_poly.pdbx_strand_id
1 'polypeptide(L)' 'MRHADMNNCSGFNEAAAAFSWNSPKKAINPYLDPAEVAPVSALSNLITLYAADNKQEQTAPRGTE' A
#
# COMPACT_ATOMS: atom_id res chain seq x y z
N MET A 1 -14.76 -42.34 37.19
CA MET A 1 -13.84 -41.64 36.26
C MET A 1 -13.03 -40.63 37.09
N ARG A 2 -11.70 -40.71 37.13
CA ARG A 2 -10.86 -39.75 37.89
C ARG A 2 -10.39 -38.61 36.99
N HIS A 3 -10.66 -37.37 37.38
CA HIS A 3 -10.28 -36.12 36.72
C HIS A 3 -8.78 -35.76 36.93
N ALA A 4 -7.86 -36.71 36.72
CA ALA A 4 -6.45 -36.50 37.10
C ALA A 4 -5.44 -36.56 35.94
N ASP A 5 -5.90 -36.59 34.68
CA ASP A 5 -4.98 -36.80 33.53
C ASP A 5 -5.19 -35.80 32.38
N MET A 6 -5.40 -34.53 32.71
CA MET A 6 -5.38 -33.43 31.73
C MET A 6 -4.34 -32.39 32.14
N ASN A 7 -3.06 -32.79 32.24
CA ASN A 7 -1.96 -31.84 32.43
C ASN A 7 -0.86 -31.97 31.37
N ASN A 8 -1.22 -32.17 30.11
CA ASN A 8 -0.21 -32.08 29.06
C ASN A 8 -0.74 -31.48 27.75
N CYS A 9 -1.25 -30.25 27.82
CA CYS A 9 -1.38 -29.39 26.64
C CYS A 9 -0.10 -28.56 26.43
N SER A 10 1.07 -29.23 26.42
CA SER A 10 2.36 -28.57 26.16
C SER A 10 2.59 -28.23 24.68
N GLY A 11 1.81 -28.79 23.76
CA GLY A 11 1.97 -28.61 22.31
C GLY A 11 1.25 -27.41 21.67
N PHE A 12 0.43 -26.65 22.42
CA PHE A 12 -0.33 -25.54 21.83
C PHE A 12 0.59 -24.43 21.30
N ASN A 13 1.71 -24.20 21.97
CA ASN A 13 2.69 -23.19 21.58
C ASN A 13 3.51 -23.60 20.34
N GLU A 14 3.73 -24.89 20.14
CA GLU A 14 4.53 -25.41 19.02
C GLU A 14 3.74 -25.38 17.70
N ALA A 15 2.47 -25.80 17.73
CA ALA A 15 1.58 -25.69 16.57
C ALA A 15 1.32 -24.23 16.17
N ALA A 16 1.24 -23.33 17.15
CA ALA A 16 1.08 -21.90 16.91
C ALA A 16 2.36 -21.27 16.32
N ALA A 17 3.54 -21.79 16.62
CA ALA A 17 4.81 -21.31 16.07
C ALA A 17 4.99 -21.65 14.57
N ALA A 18 4.23 -22.61 14.03
CA ALA A 18 4.24 -22.96 12.61
C ALA A 18 3.66 -21.86 11.71
N PHE A 19 2.92 -20.91 12.28
CA PHE A 19 2.33 -19.84 11.51
C PHE A 19 3.25 -18.62 11.41
N SER A 20 3.44 -18.12 10.19
CA SER A 20 4.28 -16.95 9.89
C SER A 20 3.85 -15.67 10.64
N TRP A 21 2.57 -15.52 10.96
CA TRP A 21 2.01 -14.37 11.69
C TRP A 21 2.29 -14.40 13.20
N ASN A 22 2.76 -15.53 13.73
CA ASN A 22 3.17 -15.68 15.12
C ASN A 22 4.66 -15.40 15.35
N SER A 23 5.43 -15.19 14.28
CA SER A 23 6.80 -14.71 14.40
C SER A 23 6.81 -13.27 14.91
N PRO A 24 7.77 -12.87 15.76
CA PRO A 24 7.92 -11.49 16.20
C PRO A 24 7.94 -10.53 15.00
N LYS A 25 6.94 -9.64 14.90
CA LYS A 25 6.89 -8.65 13.83
C LYS A 25 8.05 -7.67 14.01
N LYS A 26 8.95 -7.64 13.04
CA LYS A 26 9.92 -6.55 12.93
C LYS A 26 9.14 -5.26 12.67
N ALA A 27 9.34 -4.23 13.50
CA ALA A 27 8.82 -2.92 13.22
C ALA A 27 9.52 -2.39 11.95
N ILE A 28 8.79 -2.33 10.85
CA ILE A 28 9.23 -1.68 9.62
C ILE A 28 8.64 -0.28 9.66
N ASN A 29 9.49 0.74 9.72
CA ASN A 29 9.05 2.12 9.58
C ASN A 29 8.88 2.40 8.07
N PRO A 30 7.64 2.54 7.56
CA PRO A 30 7.40 2.79 6.13
C PRO A 30 7.91 4.16 5.67
N TYR A 31 8.34 5.02 6.60
CA TYR A 31 8.91 6.33 6.33
C TYR A 31 10.45 6.36 6.42
N LEU A 32 11.10 5.22 6.71
CA LEU A 32 12.56 5.17 6.84
C LEU A 32 13.26 5.24 5.48
N ASP A 33 12.58 4.76 4.44
CA ASP A 33 12.99 4.91 3.06
C ASP A 33 11.94 5.82 2.41
N PRO A 34 12.29 7.01 1.89
CA PRO A 34 11.36 7.81 1.13
C PRO A 34 10.85 6.92 -0.01
N ALA A 35 9.59 6.50 0.06
CA ALA A 35 8.98 5.71 -1.00
C ALA A 35 9.31 6.39 -2.33
N GLU A 36 9.99 5.62 -3.20
CA GLU A 36 10.40 6.03 -4.54
C GLU A 36 9.26 6.88 -5.13
N VAL A 37 9.59 8.13 -5.49
CA VAL A 37 8.64 9.20 -5.86
C VAL A 37 7.46 8.58 -6.58
N ALA A 38 6.29 8.60 -5.93
CA ALA A 38 5.11 7.90 -6.44
C ALA A 38 4.94 8.22 -7.93
N PRO A 39 4.72 7.20 -8.78
CA PRO A 39 4.60 7.43 -10.22
C PRO A 39 3.57 8.51 -10.45
N VAL A 40 3.91 9.49 -11.30
CA VAL A 40 3.05 10.63 -11.61
C VAL A 40 1.64 10.10 -11.83
N SER A 41 0.73 10.49 -10.93
CA SER A 41 -0.59 9.87 -10.89
C SER A 41 -1.29 10.07 -12.22
N ALA A 42 -2.14 9.12 -12.62
CA ALA A 42 -2.94 9.26 -13.83
C ALA A 42 -3.70 10.60 -13.86
N LEU A 43 -4.14 11.06 -12.68
CA LEU A 43 -4.77 12.37 -12.51
C LEU A 43 -3.81 13.54 -12.80
N SER A 44 -2.56 13.51 -12.31
CA SER A 44 -1.56 14.54 -12.59
C SER A 44 -1.22 14.62 -14.08
N ASN A 45 -1.14 13.47 -14.76
CA ASN A 45 -0.93 13.41 -16.21
C ASN A 45 -2.12 14.03 -16.98
N LEU A 46 -3.35 13.70 -16.57
CA LEU A 46 -4.57 14.26 -17.16
C LEU A 46 -4.67 15.79 -16.96
N ILE A 47 -4.37 16.29 -15.76
CA ILE A 47 -4.35 17.74 -15.47
C ILE A 47 -3.36 18.45 -16.40
N THR A 48 -2.16 17.89 -16.56
CA THR A 48 -1.12 18.48 -17.42
C THR A 48 -1.55 18.51 -18.88
N LEU A 49 -2.14 17.42 -19.38
CA LEU A 49 -2.60 17.33 -20.76
C LEU A 49 -3.75 18.31 -21.04
N TYR A 50 -4.72 18.40 -20.14
CA TYR A 50 -5.85 19.32 -20.28
C TYR A 50 -5.40 20.79 -20.19
N ALA A 51 -4.45 21.10 -19.30
CA ALA A 51 -3.89 22.44 -19.19
C ALA A 51 -3.08 22.84 -20.43
N ALA A 52 -2.42 21.89 -21.10
CA ALA A 52 -1.70 22.14 -22.35
C ALA A 52 -2.67 22.43 -23.51
N ASP A 53 -3.71 21.61 -23.67
CA ASP A 53 -4.75 21.77 -24.70
C ASP A 53 -5.50 23.11 -24.58
N ASN A 54 -5.88 23.47 -23.35
CA ASN A 54 -6.55 24.75 -23.07
C ASN A 54 -5.73 25.98 -23.49
N LYS A 55 -4.40 25.92 -23.42
CA LYS A 55 -3.53 27.03 -23.85
C LYS A 55 -3.46 27.14 -25.37
N GLN A 56 -3.54 26.00 -26.08
CA GLN A 56 -3.56 25.97 -27.53
C GLN A 56 -4.88 26.54 -28.06
N GLU A 57 -6.01 26.15 -27.48
CA GLU A 57 -7.33 26.68 -27.86
C GLU A 57 -7.48 28.18 -27.55
N GLN A 58 -6.91 28.67 -26.45
CA GLN A 58 -6.95 30.09 -26.09
C GLN A 58 -6.05 30.98 -26.96
N THR A 59 -5.00 30.42 -27.55
CA THR A 59 -4.07 31.15 -28.41
C THR A 59 -4.33 30.93 -29.89
N ALA A 60 -5.25 30.03 -30.24
CA ALA A 60 -5.75 29.87 -31.60
C ALA A 60 -6.40 31.19 -32.04
N PRO A 61 -5.95 31.81 -33.16
CA PRO A 61 -6.66 32.93 -33.74
C PRO A 61 -8.05 32.41 -34.11
N ARG A 62 -9.05 32.82 -33.33
CA ARG A 62 -10.46 32.56 -33.60
C ARG A 62 -10.69 33.06 -35.02
N GLY A 63 -10.98 32.15 -35.94
CA GLY A 63 -11.10 32.44 -37.37
C GLY A 63 -11.91 33.72 -37.57
N THR A 64 -11.25 34.76 -38.05
CA THR A 64 -11.92 35.95 -38.56
C THR A 64 -12.43 35.56 -39.93
N GLU A 65 -13.68 35.08 -39.97
CA GLU A 65 -14.51 35.16 -41.18
C GLU A 65 -15.02 36.60 -41.37
#